data_AF-A0A8S0H5E5-F1
#
_entry.id   AF-A0A8S0H5E5-F1
#
_cell.length_a   1.000
_cell.length_b   1.000
_cell.length_c   1.000
_cell.angle_alpha   90.00
_cell.angle_beta   90.00
_cell.angle_gamma   90.00
#
_symmetry.space_group_name_H-M   'P 1'
#
loop_
_entity.id
_entity.type
_entity.pdbx_description
1 polymer ?
#
loop_
_entity_poly.entity_id
_entity_poly.type
_entity_poly.pdbx_seq_one_letter_code
_entity_poly.pdbx_strand_id
1 'polypeptide(L)'
;MMIRLFKRKGLGVQDFPGFGGFSFLFYLYLYAPILVLVVFSFNANQSATVWSGFSLDWYRAAFANQALRQAAGNSLLIAVCASMAATAIATLAALGTSRGAKFKGLQLSMGAIMLPLVLPEIVVGVATLALFSTLGLSLATAT
;
A
#
# COMPACT_ATOMS: atom_id res chain seq x y z
N MET A 1 -53.22 -5.73 3.42
CA MET A 1 -52.72 -4.90 4.54
C MET A 1 -51.97 -5.81 5.52
N MET A 2 -50.65 -6.07 5.37
CA MET A 2 -49.81 -6.73 6.40
C MET A 2 -48.31 -6.95 6.05
N ILE A 3 -47.63 -6.06 5.31
CA ILE A 3 -46.17 -6.26 5.02
C ILE A 3 -45.34 -4.99 5.30
N ARG A 4 -45.39 -4.52 6.55
CA ARG A 4 -44.36 -3.60 7.07
C ARG A 4 -44.22 -3.83 8.55
N LEU A 5 -43.27 -4.67 8.98
CA LEU A 5 -42.71 -4.65 10.33
C LEU A 5 -41.54 -5.63 10.36
N PHE A 6 -40.32 -5.13 10.15
CA PHE A 6 -39.13 -5.49 10.91
C PHE A 6 -37.94 -4.65 10.40
N LYS A 7 -37.99 -3.34 10.69
CA LYS A 7 -36.80 -2.50 10.64
C LYS A 7 -35.97 -2.86 11.88
N ARG A 8 -35.11 -3.88 11.78
CA ARG A 8 -34.07 -4.11 12.81
C ARG A 8 -33.21 -2.85 12.86
N LYS A 9 -33.34 -2.04 13.90
CA LYS A 9 -32.26 -1.13 14.31
C LYS A 9 -31.10 -2.05 14.69
N GLY A 10 -30.19 -2.29 13.76
CA GLY A 10 -28.89 -2.86 14.10
C GLY A 10 -28.22 -1.88 15.04
N LEU A 11 -27.94 -2.31 16.28
CA LEU A 11 -27.11 -1.56 17.22
C LEU A 11 -25.78 -1.28 16.51
N GLY A 12 -25.52 -0.02 16.16
CA GLY A 12 -24.26 0.36 15.57
C GLY A 12 -23.20 0.35 16.66
N VAL A 13 -21.98 -0.07 16.36
CA VAL A 13 -20.86 -0.04 17.32
C VAL A 13 -20.61 1.39 17.87
N GLN A 14 -21.06 2.39 17.11
CA GLN A 14 -21.11 3.81 17.47
C GLN A 14 -22.07 4.18 18.62
N ASP A 15 -23.04 3.32 18.97
CA ASP A 15 -24.03 3.56 20.01
C ASP A 15 -23.49 3.24 21.42
N PHE A 16 -22.31 2.61 21.52
CA PHE A 16 -21.69 2.30 22.82
C PHE A 16 -21.02 3.54 23.43
N PRO A 17 -21.37 3.92 24.67
CA PRO A 17 -20.71 5.03 25.35
C PRO A 17 -19.22 4.72 25.53
N GLY A 18 -18.35 5.55 24.96
CA GLY A 18 -16.89 5.39 25.01
C GLY A 18 -16.24 4.90 23.70
N PHE A 19 -17.01 4.44 22.71
CA PHE A 19 -16.45 3.99 21.42
C PHE A 19 -15.68 5.11 20.72
N GLY A 20 -16.24 6.33 20.67
CA GLY A 20 -15.57 7.48 20.03
C GLY A 20 -14.23 7.84 20.68
N GLY A 21 -14.16 7.82 22.01
CA GLY A 21 -12.91 8.10 22.75
C GLY A 21 -11.84 7.04 22.50
N PHE A 22 -12.24 5.76 22.54
CA PHE A 22 -11.34 4.65 22.23
C PHE A 22 -10.84 4.70 20.78
N SER A 23 -11.72 4.91 19.80
CA SER A 23 -11.32 5.05 18.39
C SER A 23 -10.37 6.23 18.17
N PHE A 24 -10.62 7.37 18.83
CA PHE A 24 -9.72 8.52 18.74
C PHE A 24 -8.32 8.21 19.30
N LEU A 25 -8.24 7.61 20.49
CA LEU A 25 -6.97 7.20 21.09
C LEU A 25 -6.23 6.17 20.24
N PHE A 26 -6.96 5.23 19.64
CA PHE A 26 -6.41 4.23 18.73
C PHE A 26 -5.78 4.87 17.49
N TYR A 27 -6.51 5.78 16.82
CA TYR A 27 -5.95 6.52 15.69
C TYR A 27 -4.77 7.39 16.10
N LEU A 28 -4.87 8.10 17.24
CA LEU A 28 -3.77 8.91 17.73
C LEU A 28 -2.51 8.07 17.94
N TYR A 29 -2.64 6.87 18.52
CA TYR A 29 -1.53 5.95 18.71
C TYR A 29 -0.92 5.46 17.38
N LEU A 30 -1.76 5.09 16.40
CA LEU A 30 -1.28 4.66 15.08
C LEU A 30 -0.57 5.78 14.31
N TYR A 31 -1.07 7.01 14.40
CA TYR A 31 -0.51 8.15 13.68
C TYR A 31 0.62 8.86 14.45
N ALA A 32 0.76 8.66 15.76
CA ALA A 32 1.83 9.24 16.58
C ALA A 32 3.24 9.06 15.98
N PRO A 33 3.70 7.86 15.56
CA PRO A 33 5.04 7.72 14.97
C PRO A 33 5.18 8.46 13.64
N ILE A 34 4.12 8.55 12.85
CA ILE A 34 4.11 9.31 11.59
C ILE A 34 4.23 10.81 11.90
N LEU A 35 3.52 11.30 12.92
CA LEU A 35 3.63 12.68 13.38
C LEU A 35 5.05 13.01 13.85
N VAL A 36 5.68 12.11 14.61
CA VAL A 36 7.08 12.27 15.03
C VAL A 36 7.99 12.38 13.80
N LEU A 37 7.83 11.52 12.80
CA LEU A 37 8.59 11.57 11.55
C LEU A 37 8.39 12.90 10.80
N VAL A 38 7.16 13.42 10.75
CA VAL A 38 6.85 14.72 10.13
C VAL A 38 7.48 15.87 10.92
N VAL A 39 7.46 15.84 12.25
CA VAL A 39 8.13 16.88 13.05
C VAL A 39 9.64 16.87 12.79
N PHE A 40 10.25 15.68 12.79
CA PHE A 40 11.69 15.54 12.55
C PHE A 40 12.11 15.84 11.10
N SER A 41 11.21 15.78 10.11
CA SER A 41 11.55 16.20 8.74
C SER A 41 11.80 17.71 8.62
N PHE A 42 11.38 18.50 9.63
CA PHE A 42 11.72 19.92 9.76
C PHE A 42 12.96 20.17 10.64
N ASN A 43 13.72 19.15 11.05
CA ASN A 43 14.91 19.35 11.87
C ASN A 43 16.08 19.86 11.01
N ALA A 44 16.74 20.94 11.45
CA ALA A 44 17.94 21.48 10.81
C ALA A 44 19.16 20.55 10.89
N ASN A 45 19.20 19.61 11.84
CA ASN A 45 20.31 18.68 12.02
C ASN A 45 20.14 17.41 11.15
N GLN A 46 21.26 16.77 10.79
CA GLN A 46 21.28 15.48 10.08
C GLN A 46 20.90 14.31 11.01
N SER A 47 21.10 14.45 12.32
CA SER A 47 20.70 13.44 13.29
C SER A 47 19.24 13.63 13.74
N ALA A 48 18.43 12.60 13.53
CA ALA A 48 17.06 12.48 14.06
C ALA A 48 16.99 12.33 15.59
N THR A 49 18.13 12.44 16.30
CA THR A 49 18.24 12.26 17.76
C THR A 49 18.34 13.59 18.51
N VAL A 50 18.77 14.68 17.84
CA VAL A 50 18.99 15.99 18.47
C VAL A 50 18.20 17.05 17.72
N TRP A 51 17.21 17.64 18.38
CA TRP A 51 16.47 18.77 17.84
C TRP A 51 17.30 20.05 17.91
N SER A 52 17.72 20.58 16.77
CA SER A 52 18.53 21.81 16.73
C SER A 52 17.73 23.05 16.36
N GLY A 53 16.63 22.92 15.59
CA GLY A 53 15.83 24.03 15.10
C GLY A 53 14.96 23.64 13.90
N PHE A 54 14.03 24.53 13.52
CA PHE A 54 13.17 24.35 12.36
C PHE A 54 13.90 24.73 11.06
N SER A 55 13.89 23.84 10.06
CA SER A 55 14.48 24.06 8.74
C SER A 55 13.66 23.39 7.63
N LEU A 56 13.73 23.98 6.43
CA LEU A 56 13.18 23.43 5.19
C LEU A 56 14.28 22.96 4.23
N ASP A 57 15.54 22.90 4.68
CA ASP A 57 16.69 22.62 3.84
C ASP A 57 16.63 21.23 3.22
N TRP A 58 16.11 20.22 3.94
CA TRP A 58 15.91 18.87 3.41
C TRP A 58 14.91 18.82 2.26
N TYR A 59 13.85 19.61 2.33
CA TYR A 59 12.89 19.72 1.23
C TYR A 59 13.56 20.38 0.01
N ARG A 60 14.31 21.47 0.22
CA ARG A 60 15.06 22.12 -0.87
C ARG A 60 16.11 21.18 -1.49
N ALA A 61 16.86 20.45 -0.67
CA ALA A 61 17.83 19.46 -1.11
C ALA A 61 17.16 18.33 -1.90
N ALA A 62 16.00 17.85 -1.46
CA ALA A 62 15.22 16.83 -2.17
C ALA A 62 14.76 17.34 -3.55
N PHE A 63 14.25 18.57 -3.65
CA PHE A 63 13.84 19.16 -4.93
C PHE A 63 15.02 19.52 -5.85
N ALA A 64 16.19 19.85 -5.29
CA ALA A 64 17.40 20.11 -6.06
C ALA A 64 18.04 18.80 -6.60
N ASN A 65 17.80 17.66 -5.93
CA ASN A 65 18.36 16.38 -6.32
C ASN A 65 17.62 15.80 -7.55
N GLN A 66 18.28 15.89 -8.71
CA GLN A 66 17.75 15.39 -9.97
C GLN A 66 17.49 13.87 -9.95
N ALA A 67 18.38 13.07 -9.35
CA ALA A 67 18.21 11.63 -9.26
C ALA A 67 16.97 11.28 -8.42
N LEU A 68 16.74 11.97 -7.30
CA LEU A 68 15.56 11.76 -6.47
C LEU A 68 14.27 12.14 -7.21
N ARG A 69 14.26 13.25 -7.94
CA ARG A 69 13.12 13.68 -8.76
C ARG A 69 12.80 12.69 -9.88
N GLN A 70 13.82 12.22 -10.59
CA GLN A 70 13.66 11.22 -11.65
C GLN A 70 13.15 9.90 -11.08
N ALA A 71 13.73 9.43 -9.97
CA ALA A 71 13.28 8.23 -9.28
C ALA A 71 11.80 8.35 -8.85
N ALA A 72 11.41 9.46 -8.22
CA ALA A 72 10.02 9.70 -7.82
C ALA A 72 9.05 9.71 -9.02
N GLY A 73 9.44 10.34 -10.13
CA GLY A 73 8.65 10.34 -11.37
C GLY A 73 8.50 8.95 -11.97
N ASN A 74 9.58 8.18 -12.04
CA ASN A 74 9.57 6.81 -12.52
C ASN A 74 8.69 5.91 -11.64
N SER A 75 8.82 6.00 -10.31
CA SER A 75 7.98 5.26 -9.37
C SER A 75 6.51 5.59 -9.54
N LEU A 76 6.16 6.87 -9.72
CA LEU A 76 4.77 7.29 -9.94
C LEU A 76 4.21 6.72 -11.24
N LEU A 77 4.96 6.82 -12.34
CA LEU A 77 4.55 6.26 -13.63
C LEU A 77 4.34 4.74 -13.54
N ILE A 78 5.31 4.03 -12.97
CA ILE A 78 5.24 2.58 -12.78
C ILE A 78 4.04 2.22 -11.89
N ALA A 79 3.82 2.92 -10.78
CA ALA A 79 2.71 2.66 -9.88
C ALA A 79 1.35 2.83 -10.57
N VAL A 80 1.17 3.87 -11.40
CA VAL A 80 -0.08 4.09 -12.13
C VAL A 80 -0.30 2.99 -13.16
N CYS A 81 0.70 2.70 -14.01
CA CYS A 81 0.56 1.66 -15.04
C CYS A 81 0.34 0.27 -14.41
N ALA A 82 1.10 -0.08 -13.38
CA ALA A 82 0.99 -1.36 -12.68
C ALA A 82 -0.34 -1.50 -11.95
N SER A 83 -0.83 -0.47 -11.25
CA SER A 83 -2.11 -0.54 -10.53
C SER A 83 -3.30 -0.67 -11.49
N MET A 84 -3.28 0.02 -12.63
CA MET A 84 -4.31 -0.10 -13.66
C MET A 84 -4.32 -1.52 -14.26
N ALA A 85 -3.16 -2.02 -14.67
CA ALA A 85 -3.04 -3.37 -15.24
C ALA A 85 -3.44 -4.45 -14.22
N ALA A 86 -2.92 -4.35 -12.99
CA ALA A 86 -3.24 -5.28 -11.91
C ALA A 86 -4.73 -5.27 -11.57
N THR A 87 -5.36 -4.09 -11.49
CA THR A 87 -6.80 -3.99 -11.20
C THR A 87 -7.64 -4.59 -12.32
N ALA A 88 -7.28 -4.35 -13.58
CA ALA A 88 -7.99 -4.93 -14.73
C ALA A 88 -7.91 -6.46 -14.71
N ILE A 89 -6.70 -7.02 -14.56
CA ILE A 89 -6.47 -8.47 -14.51
C ILE A 89 -7.15 -9.08 -13.28
N ALA A 90 -7.01 -8.48 -12.10
CA ALA A 90 -7.63 -8.95 -10.86
C ALA A 90 -9.16 -8.92 -10.94
N THR A 91 -9.75 -7.89 -11.54
CA THR A 91 -11.20 -7.79 -11.72
C THR A 91 -11.70 -8.88 -12.67
N LEU A 92 -11.00 -9.13 -13.79
CA LEU A 92 -11.35 -10.22 -14.71
C LEU A 92 -11.21 -11.60 -14.03
N ALA A 93 -10.14 -11.82 -13.26
CA ALA A 93 -9.94 -13.05 -12.50
C ALA A 93 -11.02 -13.25 -11.43
N ALA A 94 -11.40 -12.19 -10.72
CA ALA A 94 -12.47 -12.22 -9.72
C ALA A 94 -13.83 -12.53 -10.35
N LEU A 95 -14.17 -11.90 -11.47
CA LEU A 95 -15.41 -12.17 -12.21
C LEU A 95 -15.45 -13.61 -12.76
N GLY A 96 -14.35 -14.07 -13.38
CA GLY A 96 -14.24 -15.42 -13.93
C GLY A 96 -14.34 -16.52 -12.86
N THR A 97 -13.82 -16.25 -11.67
CA THR A 97 -13.89 -17.19 -10.54
C THR A 97 -15.25 -17.14 -9.83
N SER A 98 -15.80 -15.95 -9.61
CA SER A 98 -17.02 -15.77 -8.82
C SER A 98 -18.29 -16.17 -9.57
N ARG A 99 -18.33 -15.91 -10.89
CA ARG A 99 -19.53 -16.12 -11.72
C ARG A 99 -19.37 -17.23 -12.77
N GLY A 100 -18.15 -17.74 -13.00
CA GLY A 100 -17.90 -18.82 -13.93
C GLY A 100 -18.40 -20.18 -13.41
N ALA A 101 -18.76 -21.09 -14.32
CA ALA A 101 -19.03 -22.49 -13.97
C ALA A 101 -17.77 -23.13 -13.37
N LYS A 102 -17.92 -24.02 -12.40
CA LYS A 102 -16.79 -24.72 -11.75
C LYS A 102 -15.99 -25.52 -12.81
N PHE A 103 -14.88 -24.96 -13.27
CA PHE A 103 -13.97 -25.62 -14.22
C PHE A 103 -12.93 -26.45 -13.47
N LYS A 104 -12.43 -27.54 -14.09
CA LYS A 104 -11.50 -28.49 -13.45
C LYS A 104 -10.21 -27.85 -12.88
N GLY A 105 -9.78 -26.70 -13.42
CA GLY A 105 -8.59 -25.96 -12.98
C GLY A 105 -8.84 -24.89 -11.91
N LEU A 106 -10.06 -24.74 -11.40
CA LEU A 106 -10.43 -23.66 -10.47
C LEU A 106 -9.59 -23.66 -9.19
N GLN A 107 -9.31 -24.84 -8.62
CA GLN A 107 -8.50 -24.95 -7.41
C GLN A 107 -7.04 -24.52 -7.64
N LEU A 108 -6.46 -24.86 -8.79
CA LEU A 108 -5.10 -24.45 -9.14
C LEU A 108 -5.01 -22.93 -9.34
N SER A 109 -6.01 -22.35 -10.03
CA SER A 109 -6.12 -20.89 -10.22
C SER A 109 -6.21 -20.15 -8.88
N MET A 110 -7.06 -20.63 -7.96
CA MET A 110 -7.16 -20.06 -6.61
C MET A 110 -5.85 -20.20 -5.83
N GLY A 111 -5.17 -21.34 -5.94
CA GLY A 111 -3.85 -21.53 -5.34
C GLY A 111 -2.82 -20.52 -5.85
N ALA A 112 -2.79 -20.26 -7.16
CA ALA A 112 -1.89 -19.28 -7.77
C ALA A 112 -2.19 -17.84 -7.31
N ILE A 113 -3.47 -17.47 -7.15
CA ILE A 113 -3.86 -16.13 -6.64
C ILE A 113 -3.47 -15.96 -5.17
N MET A 114 -3.56 -17.02 -4.36
CA MET A 114 -3.26 -16.97 -2.93
C MET A 114 -1.75 -17.06 -2.63
N LEU A 115 -0.96 -17.61 -3.55
CA LEU A 115 0.48 -17.83 -3.34
C LEU A 115 1.24 -16.56 -2.93
N PRO A 116 1.07 -15.38 -3.59
CA PRO A 116 1.77 -14.16 -3.21
C PRO A 116 1.37 -13.62 -1.82
N LEU A 117 0.21 -14.00 -1.28
CA LEU A 117 -0.22 -13.56 0.05
C LEU A 117 0.53 -14.29 1.18
N VAL A 118 1.08 -15.48 0.89
CA VAL A 118 1.81 -16.30 1.86
C VAL A 118 3.32 -16.12 1.71
N LEU A 119 3.78 -15.78 0.51
CA LEU A 119 5.20 -15.54 0.24
C LEU A 119 5.67 -14.22 0.88
N PRO A 120 6.84 -14.20 1.55
CA PRO A 120 7.44 -12.95 2.00
C PRO A 120 7.79 -12.06 0.80
N GLU A 121 7.50 -10.77 0.89
CA GLU A 121 7.73 -9.80 -0.19
C GLU A 121 9.19 -9.78 -0.65
N ILE A 122 10.13 -9.89 0.29
CA ILE A 122 11.58 -9.93 0.01
C ILE A 122 11.95 -11.12 -0.89
N VAL A 123 11.31 -12.28 -0.68
CA VAL A 123 11.57 -13.49 -1.48
C VAL A 123 11.12 -13.29 -2.92
N VAL A 124 9.94 -12.70 -3.12
CA VAL A 124 9.43 -12.37 -4.46
C VAL A 124 10.37 -11.37 -5.13
N GLY A 125 10.82 -10.34 -4.42
CA GLY A 125 11.77 -9.36 -4.95
C GLY A 125 13.09 -9.96 -5.44
N VAL A 126 13.71 -10.83 -4.63
CA VAL A 126 14.97 -11.50 -5.02
C VAL A 126 14.75 -12.49 -6.16
N ALA A 127 13.63 -13.21 -6.18
CA ALA A 127 13.30 -14.13 -7.27
C ALA A 127 13.09 -13.40 -8.61
N THR A 128 12.41 -12.25 -8.60
CA THR A 128 12.25 -11.40 -9.79
C THR A 128 13.58 -10.82 -10.25
N LEU A 129 14.45 -10.40 -9.34
CA LEU A 129 15.81 -9.95 -9.66
C LEU A 129 16.61 -11.06 -10.35
N ALA A 130 16.60 -12.27 -9.80
CA ALA A 130 17.27 -13.42 -10.40
C ALA A 130 16.71 -13.75 -11.80
N LEU A 131 15.39 -13.70 -11.97
CA LEU A 131 14.73 -13.91 -13.26
C LEU A 131 15.16 -12.88 -14.31
N PHE A 132 15.18 -11.60 -13.98
CA PHE A 132 15.60 -10.57 -14.92
C PHE A 132 17.09 -10.66 -15.25
N SER A 133 17.92 -11.04 -14.27
CA SER A 133 19.34 -11.31 -14.49
C SER A 133 19.57 -12.49 -15.45
N THR A 134 18.80 -13.58 -15.35
CA THR A 134 18.94 -14.73 -16.26
C THR A 134 18.42 -14.43 -17.66
N LEU A 135 17.42 -13.55 -17.79
CA LEU A 135 16.89 -13.10 -19.07
C LEU A 135 17.77 -12.04 -19.76
N GLY A 136 18.86 -11.59 -19.12
CA GLY A 136 19.75 -10.55 -19.65
C GLY A 136 19.09 -9.18 -19.78
N LEU A 137 17.98 -8.94 -19.07
CA LEU A 137 17.29 -7.66 -19.07
C LEU A 137 18.05 -6.69 -18.16
N SER A 138 18.40 -5.51 -18.70
CA SER A 138 19.02 -4.44 -17.91
C SER A 138 18.05 -4.02 -16.81
N LEU A 139 18.50 -4.15 -15.55
CA LEU A 139 17.70 -3.92 -14.34
C LEU A 139 17.41 -2.43 -14.06
N ALA A 140 17.98 -1.55 -14.86
CA ALA A 140 17.68 -0.13 -14.92
C ALA A 140 18.01 0.40 -16.31
N THR A 141 17.36 1.49 -16.73
CA THR A 141 17.88 2.34 -17.79
C THR A 141 19.28 2.79 -17.36
N ALA A 142 20.31 2.34 -18.07
CA ALA A 142 21.69 2.73 -17.83
C ALA A 142 21.82 4.25 -18.05
N THR A 143 21.76 5.01 -16.96
CA THR A 143 22.21 6.40 -16.85
C THR A 143 22.75 6.60 -15.45
#